data_AF-A0A9D9NZF4-F1
#
_entry.id   AF-A0A9D9NZF4-F1
#
_cell.length_a   1.000
_cell.length_b   1.000
_cell.length_c   1.000
_cell.angle_alpha   90.00
_cell.angle_beta   90.00
_cell.angle_gamma   90.00
#
_symmetry.space_group_name_H-M   'P 1'
#
loop_
_entity.id
_entity.type
_entity.pdbx_description
1 polymer ?
#
loop_
_entity_poly.entity_id
_entity_poly.type
_entity_poly.pdbx_seq_one_letter_code
_entity_poly.pdbx_strand_id
1 'polypeptide(L)' 'MKLLKLGRMPAVLVVDADGIVRAAWYGESMRDIPSVEETLQALQGQGTSHDR' A
#
# COMPACT_ATOMS: atom_id res chain seq x y z
N MET A 1 -0.45 -2.74 23.16
CA MET A 1 -0.11 -1.58 22.32
C MET A 1 1.04 -0.81 22.94
N LYS A 2 2.13 -0.53 22.20
CA LYS A 2 3.24 0.29 22.69
C LYS A 2 2.95 1.77 22.40
N LEU A 3 2.74 2.54 23.46
CA LEU A 3 2.29 3.94 23.47
C LEU A 3 3.38 4.95 23.03
N LEU A 4 4.61 4.52 22.80
CA LEU A 4 5.72 5.37 22.37
C LEU A 4 6.51 4.68 21.25
N LYS A 5 6.07 4.86 19.99
CA LYS A 5 6.89 4.52 18.83
C LYS A 5 7.80 5.72 18.54
N LEU A 6 9.00 5.75 19.14
CA LEU A 6 10.06 6.76 18.91
C LEU A 6 10.70 6.59 17.51
N GLY A 7 9.85 6.63 16.48
CA GLY A 7 10.20 6.50 15.07
C GLY A 7 8.95 6.62 14.21
N ARG A 8 9.05 7.25 13.03
CA ARG A 8 7.93 7.32 12.09
C ARG A 8 7.58 5.89 11.65
N MET A 9 6.33 5.48 11.81
CA MET A 9 5.90 4.21 11.22
C MET A 9 5.99 4.33 9.70
N PRO A 10 6.60 3.35 9.02
CA PRO A 10 6.62 3.33 7.57
C PRO A 10 5.19 3.11 7.06
N ALA A 11 4.80 3.89 6.06
CA ALA A 11 3.57 3.67 5.33
C ALA A 11 3.87 3.84 3.83
N VAL A 12 3.26 2.98 3.02
CA VAL A 12 3.34 3.06 1.56
C VAL A 12 1.93 3.26 1.03
N LEU A 13 1.77 4.30 0.21
CA LEU A 13 0.52 4.62 -0.48
C LEU A 13 0.77 4.55 -1.98
N VAL A 14 -0.05 3.78 -2.68
CA VAL A 14 -0.02 3.70 -4.14
C VAL A 14 -1.19 4.51 -4.66
N VAL A 15 -0.88 5.57 -5.39
CA VAL A 15 -1.83 6.53 -5.94
C VAL A 15 -1.71 6.51 -7.45
N ASP A 16 -2.84 6.43 -8.14
CA ASP A 16 -2.86 6.46 -9.60
C ASP A 16 -2.79 7.90 -10.16
N ALA A 17 -2.87 8.02 -11.49
CA ALA A 17 -2.80 9.29 -12.19
C ALA A 17 -4.00 10.22 -11.92
N ASP A 18 -5.14 9.69 -11.49
CA ASP A 18 -6.34 10.46 -11.13
C ASP A 18 -6.30 10.93 -9.67
N GLY A 19 -5.22 10.61 -8.93
CA GLY A 19 -5.08 10.94 -7.53
C GLY A 19 -5.83 9.99 -6.59
N ILE A 20 -6.28 8.83 -7.09
CA ILE A 20 -7.03 7.84 -6.30
C ILE A 20 -6.06 6.86 -5.64
N VAL A 21 -6.25 6.64 -4.34
CA VAL A 21 -5.52 5.60 -3.60
C VAL A 21 -5.98 4.22 -4.06
N ARG A 22 -5.07 3.44 -4.64
CA ARG A 22 -5.32 2.07 -5.08
C ARG A 22 -4.88 1.02 -4.06
N ALA A 23 -3.89 1.33 -3.22
CA ALA A 23 -3.50 0.50 -2.10
C ALA A 23 -2.78 1.30 -1.00
N ALA A 24 -2.85 0.79 0.22
CA ALA A 24 -2.18 1.33 1.40
C ALA A 24 -1.60 0.21 2.26
N TRP A 25 -0.33 0.33 2.63
CA TRP A 25 0.33 -0.53 3.61
C TRP A 25 0.77 0.31 4.79
N TYR A 26 0.32 -0.05 5.98
CA TYR A 26 0.73 0.58 7.24
C TYR A 26 1.63 -0.41 7.99
N GLY A 27 2.92 -0.11 8.04
CA GLY A 27 3.88 -0.98 8.70
C GLY A 27 3.81 -0.84 10.21
N GLU A 28 3.81 -1.97 10.91
CA GLU A 28 4.14 -2.05 12.32
C GLU A 28 5.67 -2.06 12.54
N SER A 29 6.45 -2.39 11.49
CA SER A 29 7.91 -2.45 11.43
C SER A 29 8.47 -1.97 10.08
N MET A 30 9.77 -1.63 10.01
CA MET A 30 10.46 -1.29 8.74
C MET A 30 10.51 -2.43 7.71
N ARG A 31 10.24 -3.68 8.13
CA ARG A 31 10.20 -4.83 7.22
C ARG A 31 8.88 -4.98 6.50
N ASP A 32 7.86 -4.21 6.91
CA ASP A 32 6.50 -4.31 6.38
C ASP A 32 6.32 -3.46 5.11
N ILE A 33 7.42 -2.96 4.55
CA ILE A 33 7.44 -2.21 3.30
C ILE A 33 7.23 -3.21 2.15
N PRO A 34 6.21 -3.02 1.28
CA PRO A 34 5.98 -3.88 0.13
C PRO A 34 7.11 -3.77 -0.91
N SER A 35 7.26 -4.81 -1.73
CA SER A 35 8.18 -4.77 -2.88
C SER A 35 7.67 -3.87 -3.99
N VAL A 36 8.57 -3.48 -4.90
CA VAL A 36 8.18 -2.70 -6.08
C VAL A 36 7.16 -3.48 -6.92
N GLU A 37 7.36 -4.79 -7.09
CA GLU A 37 6.46 -5.66 -7.83
C GLU A 37 5.05 -5.68 -7.20
N GLU A 38 4.95 -5.76 -5.87
CA GLU A 38 3.67 -5.71 -5.15
C GLU A 38 2.99 -4.35 -5.34
N THR A 39 3.74 -3.25 -5.31
CA THR A 39 3.17 -1.91 -5.56
C THR A 39 2.66 -1.74 -7.00
N LEU A 40 3.36 -2.32 -7.99
CA LEU A 40 2.96 -2.26 -9.39
C LEU A 40 1.73 -3.13 -9.67
N GLN A 41 1.63 -4.30 -9.03
CA GLN A 41 0.43 -5.15 -9.11
C GLN A 41 -0.81 -4.42 -8.58
N ALA A 42 -0.68 -3.62 -7.52
CA ALA A 42 -1.78 -2.83 -6.99
C ALA A 42 -2.31 -1.76 -7.97
N LEU A 43 -1.44 -1.23 -8.84
CA LEU A 43 -1.84 -0.29 -9.91
C LEU A 43 -2.51 -0.98 -11.09
N GLN A 44 -2.11 -2.21 -11.39
CA GLN A 44 -2.63 -2.93 -12.55
C GLN A 44 -4.09 -3.31 -12.40
N GLY A 45 -4.59 -3.37 -11.15
CA GLY A 45 -5.92 -3.90 -10.85
C GLY A 45 -6.01 -5.38 -11.26
N GLN A 46 -6.71 -6.19 -10.50
CA GLN A 46 -7.36 -7.30 -11.19
C GLN A 46 -8.32 -6.62 -12.15
N GLY A 47 -8.05 -6.69 -13.47
CA GLY A 47 -9.00 -6.24 -14.47
C GLY A 47 -10.36 -6.76 -14.04
N THR A 48 -11.26 -5.85 -13.69
CA THR A 48 -12.53 -6.21 -13.10
C THR A 48 -13.27 -7.04 -14.14
N SER A 49 -13.28 -8.35 -13.97
CA SER A 49 -14.39 -9.19 -14.43
C SER A 49 -15.62 -8.75 -13.64
N HIS A 50 -16.15 -7.59 -13.99
CA HIS A 50 -17.50 -7.18 -13.72
C HIS A 50 -18.31 -7.43 -15.00
N ASP A 51 -18.39 -8.71 -15.35
CA ASP A 51 -19.40 -9.25 -16.26
C ASP A 51 -19.94 -10.53 -15.60
N ARG A 52 -20.94 -10.34 -14.75
CA ARG A 52 -21.98 -11.30 -14.38
C ARG A 52 -23.19 -10.53 -13.87
#